data_AF-A0AAD7X6G1-F1
#
_entry.id   AF-A0AAD7X6G1-F1
#
_cell.length_a   1.000
_cell.length_b   1.000
_cell.length_c   1.000
_cell.angle_alpha   90.00
_cell.angle_beta   90.00
_cell.angle_gamma   90.00
#
_symmetry.space_group_name_H-M   'P 1'
#
loop_
_entity.id
_entity.type
_entity.pdbx_description
1 polymer ?
#
loop_
_entity_poly.entity_id
_entity_poly.type
_entity_poly.pdbx_seq_one_letter_code
_entity_poly.pdbx_strand_id
1 'polypeptide(L)'
;MSVAHVERPKRPVVVADDLESFFHVVLYQAIRYLRHSYRDRVTEFIISYFDTFQQTQSGGRMCSQHKVQFVTKGDFSNARKTLVFYKAKVRVNDPSPINDFLQEWVSMFVERYKALAEPVPETSEDDDFEDHVLVADDDDGDVILEVQDPIIAASDSSATLPNSTTTGATSEKLSTHQATLDLFSKYRPTRDVKWSIHDKVGDQLSQQYDPRLRVIAAKSQIETALIQASIDGSGSSKKPRLDPQASVHSDQAVAGAGPSGSSARASHGALRGRKGTRSPRGKGKARAHKTTS
;
A
#
# COMPACT_ATOMS: atom_id res chain seq x y z
N MET A 1 0.20 -0.02 -7.82
CA MET A 1 1.39 -0.55 -7.13
C MET A 1 0.95 -1.71 -6.25
N SER A 2 1.46 -2.90 -6.54
CA SER A 2 1.27 -4.12 -5.74
C SER A 2 2.03 -4.02 -4.42
N VAL A 3 1.56 -4.73 -3.39
CA VAL A 3 2.21 -4.80 -2.09
C VAL A 3 3.60 -5.42 -2.22
N ALA A 4 3.76 -6.49 -3.01
CA ALA A 4 5.02 -7.21 -3.14
C ALA A 4 6.10 -6.35 -3.82
N HIS A 5 5.72 -5.52 -4.80
CA HIS A 5 6.66 -4.63 -5.46
C HIS A 5 7.07 -3.45 -4.56
N VAL A 6 6.16 -2.91 -3.75
CA VAL A 6 6.48 -1.83 -2.79
C VAL A 6 7.45 -2.33 -1.71
N GLU A 7 7.26 -3.54 -1.21
CA GLU A 7 8.13 -4.13 -0.18
C GLU A 7 9.50 -4.56 -0.73
N ARG A 8 9.55 -5.00 -1.99
CA ARG A 8 10.77 -5.50 -2.64
C ARG A 8 11.01 -4.76 -3.96
N PRO A 9 11.41 -3.47 -3.92
CA PRO A 9 11.51 -2.64 -5.12
C PRO A 9 12.60 -3.10 -6.10
N LYS A 10 13.56 -3.90 -5.66
CA LYS A 10 14.60 -4.50 -6.51
C LYS A 10 14.09 -5.71 -7.31
N ARG A 11 12.94 -6.29 -6.93
CA ARG A 11 12.34 -7.42 -7.66
C ARG A 11 11.71 -6.89 -8.95
N PRO A 12 11.94 -7.55 -10.10
CA PRO A 12 11.23 -7.23 -11.33
C PRO A 12 9.71 -7.24 -11.14
N VAL A 13 9.03 -6.28 -11.77
CA VAL A 13 7.57 -6.28 -11.85
C VAL A 13 7.14 -7.47 -12.70
N VAL A 14 6.21 -8.26 -12.19
CA VAL A 14 5.63 -9.41 -12.91
C VAL A 14 4.13 -9.19 -13.15
N VAL A 15 3.53 -9.98 -14.03
CA VAL A 15 2.10 -9.88 -14.41
C VAL A 15 1.18 -9.79 -13.19
N ALA A 16 1.43 -10.58 -12.15
CA ALA A 16 0.62 -10.54 -10.93
C ALA A 16 0.63 -9.17 -10.22
N ASP A 17 1.72 -8.39 -10.31
CA ASP A 17 1.80 -7.03 -9.74
C ASP A 17 0.97 -6.01 -10.55
N ASP A 18 0.93 -6.20 -11.86
CA ASP A 18 0.10 -5.39 -12.78
C ASP A 18 -1.38 -5.69 -12.56
N LEU A 19 -1.74 -6.98 -12.45
CA LEU A 19 -3.11 -7.41 -12.14
C LEU A 19 -3.59 -6.90 -10.78
N GLU A 20 -2.74 -6.92 -9.75
CA GLU A 20 -3.06 -6.35 -8.43
C GLU A 20 -3.23 -4.83 -8.50
N SER A 21 -2.36 -4.14 -9.26
CA SER A 21 -2.50 -2.71 -9.49
C SER A 21 -3.80 -2.36 -10.21
N PHE A 22 -4.19 -3.17 -11.21
CA PHE A 22 -5.44 -3.01 -11.94
C PHE A 22 -6.65 -3.28 -11.04
N PHE A 23 -6.60 -4.33 -10.21
CA PHE A 23 -7.62 -4.60 -9.19
C PHE A 23 -7.85 -3.38 -8.29
N HIS A 24 -6.78 -2.76 -7.79
CA HIS A 24 -6.89 -1.58 -6.93
C HIS A 24 -7.54 -0.38 -7.64
N VAL A 25 -7.32 -0.20 -8.94
CA VAL A 25 -8.02 0.83 -9.73
C VAL A 25 -9.51 0.52 -9.81
N VAL A 26 -9.89 -0.73 -10.07
CA VAL A 26 -11.29 -1.15 -10.09
C VAL A 26 -11.96 -0.93 -8.74
N LEU A 27 -11.29 -1.31 -7.63
CA LEU A 27 -11.78 -1.09 -6.27
C LEU A 27 -11.94 0.41 -5.96
N TYR A 28 -10.96 1.24 -6.34
CA TYR A 28 -11.01 2.69 -6.15
C TYR A 28 -12.24 3.30 -6.84
N GLN A 29 -12.49 2.92 -8.09
CA GLN A 29 -13.64 3.40 -8.85
C GLN A 29 -14.96 2.86 -8.30
N ALA A 30 -15.02 1.59 -7.90
CA ALA A 30 -16.19 0.99 -7.29
C ALA A 30 -16.60 1.74 -6.02
N ILE A 31 -15.65 2.05 -5.15
CA ILE A 31 -15.92 2.78 -3.90
C ILE A 31 -16.36 4.21 -4.17
N ARG A 32 -15.75 4.91 -5.14
CA ARG A 32 -16.16 6.29 -5.43
C ARG A 32 -17.55 6.38 -6.05
N TYR A 33 -17.89 5.44 -6.93
CA TYR A 33 -19.02 5.60 -7.85
C TYR A 33 -20.15 4.57 -7.68
N LEU A 34 -20.05 3.58 -6.80
CA LEU A 34 -21.13 2.61 -6.57
C LEU A 34 -21.71 2.74 -5.16
N ARG A 35 -22.99 2.39 -5.01
CA ARG A 35 -23.62 2.32 -3.69
C ARG A 35 -22.97 1.21 -2.87
N HIS A 36 -22.51 1.53 -1.66
CA HIS A 36 -21.92 0.55 -0.76
C HIS A 36 -22.18 0.87 0.72
N SER A 37 -21.70 0.01 1.61
CA SER A 37 -21.88 0.10 3.07
C SER A 37 -21.11 1.26 3.74
N TYR A 38 -20.05 1.80 3.12
CA TYR A 38 -19.17 2.86 3.68
C TYR A 38 -19.55 4.33 3.34
N ARG A 39 -20.82 4.66 3.07
CA ARG A 39 -21.22 5.98 2.52
C ARG A 39 -20.58 7.20 3.21
N ASP A 40 -20.58 7.25 4.53
CA ASP A 40 -20.07 8.41 5.28
C ASP A 40 -18.55 8.35 5.54
N ARG A 41 -17.88 7.29 5.09
CA ARG A 41 -16.46 7.00 5.35
C ARG A 41 -15.65 6.76 4.09
N VAL A 42 -16.18 7.11 2.92
CA VAL A 42 -15.47 6.95 1.65
C VAL A 42 -14.12 7.66 1.68
N THR A 43 -14.10 8.93 2.12
CA THR A 43 -12.85 9.71 2.17
C THR A 43 -11.84 9.12 3.15
N GLU A 44 -12.30 8.71 4.34
CA GLU A 44 -11.45 8.06 5.35
C GLU A 44 -10.87 6.75 4.80
N PHE A 45 -11.70 5.92 4.17
CA PHE A 45 -11.27 4.68 3.54
C PHE A 45 -10.26 4.92 2.41
N ILE A 46 -10.52 5.89 1.53
CA ILE A 46 -9.62 6.19 0.42
C ILE A 46 -8.26 6.63 0.96
N ILE A 47 -8.24 7.51 1.96
CA ILE A 47 -7.00 7.94 2.60
C ILE A 47 -6.30 6.72 3.24
N SER A 48 -6.99 5.97 4.09
CA SER A 48 -6.37 4.86 4.82
C SER A 48 -5.87 3.76 3.91
N TYR A 49 -6.59 3.44 2.83
CA TYR A 49 -6.25 2.35 1.92
C TYR A 49 -5.24 2.77 0.84
N PHE A 50 -5.45 3.92 0.18
CA PHE A 50 -4.68 4.31 -1.00
C PHE A 50 -3.58 5.34 -0.72
N ASP A 51 -3.79 6.25 0.22
CA ASP A 51 -2.86 7.39 0.44
C ASP A 51 -1.87 7.15 1.58
N THR A 52 -2.15 6.21 2.50
CA THR A 52 -1.19 5.88 3.57
C THR A 52 -0.16 4.85 3.13
N PHE A 53 1.05 5.02 3.65
CA PHE A 53 2.13 4.04 3.62
C PHE A 53 2.71 3.96 5.02
N GLN A 54 3.39 2.86 5.31
CA GLN A 54 4.11 2.67 6.55
C GLN A 54 5.62 2.68 6.30
N GLN A 55 6.38 3.09 7.31
CA GLN A 55 7.82 2.98 7.28
C GLN A 55 8.22 1.88 8.26
N THR A 56 9.05 0.93 7.80
CA THR A 56 9.59 -0.09 8.68
C THR A 56 10.69 0.50 9.55
N GLN A 57 11.00 -0.15 10.67
CA GLN A 57 12.14 0.23 11.52
C GLN A 57 13.48 0.19 10.75
N SER A 58 13.57 -0.65 9.72
CA SER A 58 14.72 -0.74 8.81
C SER A 58 14.75 0.34 7.71
N GLY A 59 13.85 1.33 7.75
CA GLY A 59 13.77 2.41 6.76
C GLY A 59 13.09 2.03 5.43
N GLY A 60 12.60 0.79 5.32
CA GLY A 60 11.80 0.32 4.19
C GLY A 60 10.42 0.98 4.14
N ARG A 61 9.80 0.99 2.96
CA ARG A 61 8.42 1.46 2.77
C ARG A 61 7.50 0.27 2.62
N MET A 62 6.38 0.30 3.32
CA MET A 62 5.29 -0.66 3.21
C MET A 62 4.03 0.04 2.72
N CYS A 63 3.17 -0.72 2.05
CA CYS A 63 1.83 -0.26 1.74
C CYS A 63 1.03 0.00 3.02
N SER A 64 -0.14 0.63 2.88
CA SER A 64 -1.10 0.72 3.98
C SER A 64 -1.42 -0.67 4.55
N GLN A 65 -1.57 -0.75 5.87
CA GLN A 65 -1.90 -2.01 6.54
C GLN A 65 -3.21 -2.62 5.99
N HIS A 66 -4.18 -1.77 5.66
CA HIS A 66 -5.43 -2.21 5.05
C HIS A 66 -5.19 -2.90 3.71
N LYS A 67 -4.32 -2.34 2.84
CA LYS A 67 -4.00 -2.98 1.56
C LYS A 67 -3.30 -4.32 1.76
N VAL A 68 -2.32 -4.39 2.67
CA VAL A 68 -1.61 -5.63 2.99
C VAL A 68 -2.59 -6.69 3.50
N GLN A 69 -3.43 -6.36 4.49
CA GLN A 69 -4.44 -7.28 5.02
C GLN A 69 -5.43 -7.74 3.95
N PHE A 70 -5.79 -6.84 3.05
CA PHE A 70 -6.73 -7.12 1.99
C PHE A 70 -6.20 -8.17 1.02
N VAL A 71 -4.98 -8.02 0.50
CA VAL A 71 -4.42 -8.97 -0.47
C VAL A 71 -3.89 -10.26 0.16
N THR A 72 -3.58 -10.25 1.46
CA THR A 72 -3.06 -11.44 2.18
C THR A 72 -4.16 -12.26 2.86
N LYS A 73 -5.25 -11.63 3.31
CA LYS A 73 -6.34 -12.30 4.05
C LYS A 73 -7.68 -12.29 3.33
N GLY A 74 -7.83 -11.46 2.30
CA GLY A 74 -9.11 -11.28 1.61
C GLY A 74 -10.15 -10.56 2.45
N ASP A 75 -9.71 -9.76 3.43
CA ASP A 75 -10.61 -9.09 4.36
C ASP A 75 -11.04 -7.72 3.84
N PHE A 76 -12.33 -7.60 3.51
CA PHE A 76 -12.99 -6.36 3.09
C PHE A 76 -13.47 -5.49 4.27
N SER A 77 -13.17 -5.89 5.50
CA SER A 77 -13.63 -5.20 6.70
C SER A 77 -12.72 -4.03 7.08
N ASN A 78 -13.33 -2.92 7.52
CA ASN A 78 -12.64 -1.84 8.19
C ASN A 78 -13.27 -1.62 9.57
N ALA A 79 -12.45 -1.79 10.61
CA ALA A 79 -12.68 -1.56 12.03
C ALA A 79 -13.87 -2.30 12.68
N ARG A 80 -15.05 -2.40 12.04
CA ARG A 80 -16.27 -3.14 12.47
C ARG A 80 -17.27 -3.47 11.34
N LYS A 81 -17.03 -3.05 10.10
CA LYS A 81 -18.02 -3.16 9.01
C LYS A 81 -17.36 -3.76 7.77
N THR A 82 -18.04 -4.67 7.11
CA THR A 82 -17.61 -5.22 5.82
C THR A 82 -18.03 -4.29 4.69
N LEU A 83 -17.14 -4.06 3.72
CA LEU A 83 -17.47 -3.37 2.49
C LEU A 83 -18.42 -4.26 1.67
N VAL A 84 -19.65 -3.78 1.45
CA VAL A 84 -20.66 -4.47 0.64
C VAL A 84 -21.25 -3.47 -0.34
N PHE A 85 -21.25 -3.80 -1.62
CA PHE A 85 -21.86 -3.03 -2.70
C PHE A 85 -23.31 -3.44 -2.92
N TYR A 86 -24.18 -2.47 -3.24
CA TYR A 86 -25.63 -2.67 -3.36
C TYR A 86 -26.17 -2.27 -4.74
N LYS A 87 -27.22 -2.97 -5.18
CA LYS A 87 -27.98 -2.66 -6.41
C LYS A 87 -28.85 -1.42 -6.22
N ALA A 88 -29.23 -0.80 -7.34
CA ALA A 88 -30.01 0.44 -7.34
C ALA A 88 -31.51 0.31 -7.01
N LYS A 89 -32.17 -0.77 -7.43
CA LYS A 89 -33.63 -0.74 -7.67
C LYS A 89 -34.45 -2.00 -7.39
N VAL A 90 -33.95 -3.01 -6.68
CA VAL A 90 -34.71 -4.28 -6.52
C VAL A 90 -35.33 -4.39 -5.12
N ARG A 91 -34.52 -4.30 -4.05
CA ARG A 91 -34.94 -4.09 -2.66
C ARG A 91 -33.88 -3.24 -1.95
N VAL A 92 -34.23 -2.65 -0.81
CA VAL A 92 -33.25 -1.91 0.01
C VAL A 92 -32.13 -2.89 0.39
N ASN A 93 -30.91 -2.59 -0.03
CA ASN A 93 -29.68 -3.34 0.27
C ASN A 93 -29.49 -4.71 -0.41
N ASP A 94 -30.09 -4.95 -1.59
CA ASP A 94 -29.73 -6.15 -2.36
C ASP A 94 -28.25 -6.12 -2.79
N PRO A 95 -27.46 -7.19 -2.54
CA PRO A 95 -26.06 -7.25 -2.93
C PRO A 95 -25.85 -7.13 -4.44
N SER A 96 -24.84 -6.35 -4.84
CA SER A 96 -24.38 -6.22 -6.22
C SER A 96 -23.50 -7.41 -6.63
N PRO A 97 -23.54 -7.87 -7.91
CA PRO A 97 -22.64 -8.92 -8.42
C PRO A 97 -21.15 -8.55 -8.31
N ILE A 98 -20.83 -7.27 -8.17
CA ILE A 98 -19.45 -6.82 -7.98
C ILE A 98 -18.83 -7.36 -6.68
N ASN A 99 -19.64 -7.69 -5.67
CA ASN A 99 -19.10 -8.27 -4.43
C ASN A 99 -18.45 -9.63 -4.71
N ASP A 100 -19.16 -10.51 -5.41
CA ASP A 100 -18.67 -11.85 -5.73
C ASP A 100 -17.50 -11.77 -6.71
N PHE A 101 -17.57 -10.88 -7.70
CA PHE A 101 -16.46 -10.58 -8.61
C PHE A 101 -15.18 -10.16 -7.87
N LEU A 102 -15.29 -9.18 -6.97
CA LEU A 102 -14.12 -8.70 -6.22
C LEU A 102 -13.60 -9.76 -5.25
N GLN A 103 -14.48 -10.50 -4.58
CA GLN A 103 -14.08 -11.55 -3.64
C GLN A 103 -13.32 -12.68 -4.35
N GLU A 104 -13.82 -13.12 -5.51
CA GLU A 104 -13.18 -14.15 -6.32
C GLU A 104 -11.83 -13.67 -6.86
N TRP A 105 -11.74 -12.44 -7.34
CA TRP A 105 -10.46 -11.89 -7.78
C TRP A 105 -9.44 -11.79 -6.64
N VAL A 106 -9.88 -11.36 -5.45
CA VAL A 106 -9.02 -11.24 -4.27
C VAL A 106 -8.54 -12.58 -3.76
N SER A 107 -9.35 -13.63 -3.86
CA SER A 107 -8.93 -14.98 -3.47
C SER A 107 -7.68 -15.44 -4.23
N MET A 108 -7.52 -15.04 -5.50
CA MET A 108 -6.33 -15.35 -6.30
C MET A 108 -5.08 -14.66 -5.74
N PHE A 109 -5.19 -13.41 -5.28
CA PHE A 109 -4.08 -12.71 -4.64
C PHE A 109 -3.73 -13.33 -3.28
N VAL A 110 -4.74 -13.72 -2.49
CA VAL A 110 -4.53 -14.39 -1.21
C VAL A 110 -3.73 -15.69 -1.39
N GLU A 111 -4.08 -16.50 -2.39
CA GLU A 111 -3.35 -17.72 -2.74
C GLU A 111 -1.91 -17.43 -3.15
N ARG A 112 -1.68 -16.41 -3.98
CA ARG A 112 -0.33 -15.95 -4.34
C ARG A 112 0.47 -15.54 -3.11
N TYR A 113 -0.11 -14.75 -2.21
CA TYR A 113 0.61 -14.26 -1.03
C TYR A 113 0.92 -15.37 -0.02
N LYS A 114 0.10 -16.42 0.05
CA LYS A 114 0.44 -17.65 0.78
C LYS A 114 1.67 -18.32 0.17
N ALA A 115 1.67 -18.53 -1.15
CA ALA A 115 2.81 -19.13 -1.85
C ALA A 115 4.11 -18.31 -1.71
N LEU A 116 4.02 -16.98 -1.65
CA LEU A 116 5.18 -16.09 -1.41
C LEU A 116 5.67 -16.07 0.04
N ALA A 117 4.87 -16.56 0.99
CA ALA A 117 5.20 -16.60 2.41
C ALA A 117 5.76 -17.97 2.84
N GLU A 118 5.48 -19.03 2.08
CA GLU A 118 6.08 -20.34 2.33
C GLU A 118 7.61 -20.24 2.14
N PRO A 119 8.41 -20.69 3.13
CA PRO A 119 9.85 -20.78 2.96
C PRO A 119 10.11 -21.80 1.83
N VAL A 120 10.91 -21.40 0.85
CA VAL A 120 11.41 -22.36 -0.15
C VAL A 120 12.15 -23.43 0.65
N PRO A 121 11.75 -24.71 0.57
CA PRO A 121 12.52 -25.76 1.22
C PRO A 121 13.93 -25.65 0.64
N GLU A 122 14.92 -25.43 1.51
CA GLU A 122 16.33 -25.47 1.11
C GLU A 122 16.54 -26.85 0.49
N THR A 123 16.51 -26.91 -0.83
CA THR A 123 17.04 -28.04 -1.57
C THR A 123 18.52 -28.04 -1.20
N SER A 124 18.87 -28.95 -0.29
CA SER A 124 20.23 -29.39 -0.06
C SER A 124 20.74 -30.00 -1.38
N GLU A 125 21.07 -29.13 -2.32
CA GLU A 125 21.97 -29.45 -3.41
C GLU A 125 23.37 -29.43 -2.79
N ASP A 126 23.67 -30.51 -2.05
CA ASP A 126 25.01 -31.10 -2.10
C ASP A 126 25.18 -31.65 -3.52
N ASP A 127 25.27 -30.75 -4.51
CA ASP A 127 25.65 -31.09 -5.87
C ASP A 127 27.13 -30.70 -5.98
N ASP A 128 27.96 -31.74 -5.86
CA ASP A 128 29.39 -31.71 -6.11
C ASP A 128 29.64 -31.06 -7.47
N PHE A 129 29.92 -29.75 -7.48
CA PHE A 129 30.55 -29.10 -8.62
C PHE A 129 31.95 -29.72 -8.77
N GLU A 130 32.05 -30.81 -9.53
CA GLU A 130 33.31 -31.24 -10.10
C GLU A 130 33.87 -30.06 -10.92
N ASP A 131 35.05 -29.62 -10.48
CA ASP A 131 35.91 -28.63 -11.09
C ASP A 131 36.36 -29.10 -12.48
N HIS A 132 35.51 -28.91 -13.49
CA HIS A 132 35.94 -28.99 -14.88
C HIS A 132 36.66 -27.69 -15.25
N VAL A 133 37.96 -27.69 -14.92
CA VAL A 133 38.97 -26.78 -15.46
C VAL A 133 38.90 -26.80 -16.98
N LEU A 134 38.27 -25.80 -17.58
CA LEU A 134 38.42 -25.49 -18.99
C LEU A 134 39.80 -24.83 -19.15
N VAL A 135 40.78 -25.62 -19.58
CA VAL A 135 42.02 -25.13 -20.16
C VAL A 135 41.65 -24.44 -21.48
N ALA A 136 41.68 -23.11 -21.50
CA ALA A 136 41.63 -22.35 -22.74
C ALA A 136 43.06 -22.15 -23.23
N ASP A 137 43.37 -22.75 -24.37
CA ASP A 137 44.55 -22.47 -25.18
C ASP A 137 44.56 -21.00 -25.62
N ASP A 138 45.74 -20.40 -25.58
CA ASP A 138 46.06 -19.10 -26.16
C ASP A 138 45.89 -19.16 -27.69
N ASP A 139 45.00 -18.34 -28.26
CA ASP A 139 45.04 -17.98 -29.68
C ASP A 139 44.66 -16.50 -29.86
N ASP A 140 45.64 -15.72 -30.31
CA ASP A 140 45.56 -14.31 -30.66
C ASP A 140 44.76 -14.12 -31.96
N GLY A 141 43.81 -13.17 -32.01
CA GLY A 141 43.22 -12.81 -33.31
C GLY A 141 42.00 -11.90 -33.34
N ASP A 142 42.26 -10.60 -33.23
CA ASP A 142 41.67 -9.50 -34.01
C ASP A 142 40.18 -9.07 -33.87
N VAL A 143 40.02 -7.76 -34.03
CA VAL A 143 38.86 -6.89 -33.78
C VAL A 143 37.91 -6.86 -34.97
N ILE A 144 36.59 -7.07 -34.79
CA ILE A 144 35.54 -6.33 -35.52
C ILE A 144 34.32 -6.07 -34.63
N LEU A 145 34.04 -4.78 -34.41
CA LEU A 145 32.76 -4.21 -33.99
C LEU A 145 31.76 -4.30 -35.15
N GLU A 146 30.63 -4.98 -34.98
CA GLU A 146 29.44 -4.66 -35.77
C GLU A 146 28.15 -4.82 -34.98
N VAL A 147 27.40 -3.72 -34.95
CA VAL A 147 26.10 -3.54 -34.31
C VAL A 147 25.01 -3.97 -35.29
N GLN A 148 24.17 -4.94 -34.89
CA GLN A 148 22.80 -5.06 -35.39
C GLN A 148 21.96 -6.05 -34.54
N ASP A 149 20.99 -5.49 -33.80
CA ASP A 149 19.79 -6.20 -33.34
C ASP A 149 18.66 -6.01 -34.39
N PRO A 150 17.50 -6.70 -34.30
CA PRO A 150 17.27 -8.13 -34.10
C PRO A 150 16.25 -8.70 -35.13
N ILE A 151 16.31 -10.00 -35.45
CA ILE A 151 15.17 -10.72 -36.05
C ILE A 151 14.81 -11.88 -35.13
N ILE A 152 13.72 -11.71 -34.38
CA ILE A 152 13.09 -12.74 -33.57
C ILE A 152 12.43 -13.74 -34.52
N ALA A 153 13.00 -14.94 -34.61
CA ALA A 153 12.37 -16.09 -35.21
C ALA A 153 12.55 -17.30 -34.29
N ALA A 154 11.45 -18.01 -34.05
CA ALA A 154 11.33 -19.26 -33.31
C ALA A 154 11.61 -19.12 -31.79
N SER A 155 11.06 -19.93 -30.89
CA SER A 155 10.44 -21.22 -31.05
C SER A 155 9.53 -21.46 -29.86
N ASP A 156 8.43 -22.14 -30.15
CA ASP A 156 7.60 -22.85 -29.17
C ASP A 156 8.49 -23.86 -28.43
N SER A 157 8.56 -23.77 -27.10
CA SER A 157 9.23 -24.76 -26.26
C SER A 157 8.47 -24.87 -24.95
N SER A 158 7.40 -25.67 -25.04
CA SER A 158 6.78 -26.33 -23.92
C SER A 158 7.79 -27.28 -23.28
N ALA A 159 8.44 -26.83 -22.19
CA ALA A 159 9.17 -27.71 -21.30
C ALA A 159 8.24 -28.07 -20.13
N THR A 160 7.77 -29.31 -20.15
CA THR A 160 7.03 -29.95 -19.07
C THR A 160 8.03 -30.44 -18.03
N LEU A 161 7.84 -30.04 -16.76
CA LEU A 161 8.39 -30.75 -15.61
C LEU A 161 7.24 -31.11 -14.63
N PRO A 162 7.31 -32.28 -13.97
CA PRO A 162 6.13 -32.91 -13.37
C PRO A 162 6.01 -32.68 -11.86
N ASN A 163 4.75 -32.65 -11.42
CA ASN A 163 4.20 -32.91 -10.08
C ASN A 163 4.73 -32.12 -8.87
N SER A 164 3.90 -31.20 -8.39
CA SER A 164 3.77 -30.94 -6.94
C SER A 164 2.31 -30.57 -6.60
N THR A 165 1.66 -31.50 -5.88
CA THR A 165 0.65 -31.29 -4.84
C THR A 165 -0.14 -29.96 -4.88
N THR A 166 -1.38 -30.06 -5.37
CA THR A 166 -2.67 -29.33 -5.16
C THR A 166 -2.71 -27.86 -4.68
N THR A 167 -1.69 -27.32 -4.03
CA THR A 167 -1.59 -25.93 -3.55
C THR A 167 -0.87 -25.00 -4.54
N GLY A 168 -0.14 -25.53 -5.53
CA GLY A 168 0.58 -24.74 -6.55
C GLY A 168 -0.28 -24.24 -7.71
N ALA A 169 -1.30 -25.00 -8.12
CA ALA A 169 -2.10 -24.68 -9.31
C ALA A 169 -2.88 -23.35 -9.22
N THR A 170 -3.11 -22.86 -8.01
CA THR A 170 -3.83 -21.61 -7.75
C THR A 170 -2.94 -20.38 -7.73
N SER A 171 -1.70 -20.48 -7.25
CA SER A 171 -0.75 -19.35 -7.28
C SER A 171 -0.31 -19.01 -8.71
N GLU A 172 -0.28 -20.02 -9.60
CA GLU A 172 0.01 -19.86 -11.02
C GLU A 172 -1.07 -19.10 -11.80
N LYS A 173 -2.30 -18.98 -11.27
CA LYS A 173 -3.40 -18.29 -11.97
C LYS A 173 -3.09 -16.84 -12.32
N LEU A 174 -2.21 -16.20 -11.56
CA LEU A 174 -1.79 -14.80 -11.76
C LEU A 174 -0.46 -14.66 -12.52
N SER A 175 0.12 -15.77 -13.02
CA SER A 175 1.29 -15.73 -13.90
C SER A 175 0.96 -15.14 -15.28
N THR A 176 -0.30 -15.28 -15.70
CA THR A 176 -0.83 -14.75 -16.96
C THR A 176 -2.09 -13.93 -16.72
N HIS A 177 -2.58 -13.25 -17.77
CA HIS A 177 -3.84 -12.51 -17.72
C HIS A 177 -5.08 -13.41 -17.82
N GLN A 178 -4.93 -14.70 -18.14
CA GLN A 178 -6.04 -15.57 -18.55
C GLN A 178 -7.08 -15.72 -17.44
N ALA A 179 -6.66 -15.99 -16.20
CA ALA A 179 -7.59 -16.14 -15.09
C ALA A 179 -8.41 -14.87 -14.82
N THR A 180 -7.80 -13.69 -15.05
CA THR A 180 -8.53 -12.42 -14.95
C THR A 180 -9.53 -12.29 -16.11
N LEU A 181 -9.15 -12.60 -17.34
CA LEU A 181 -10.06 -12.57 -18.49
C LEU A 181 -11.24 -13.53 -18.34
N ASP A 182 -11.00 -14.73 -17.81
CA ASP A 182 -12.03 -15.72 -17.52
C ASP A 182 -13.00 -15.19 -16.45
N LEU A 183 -12.47 -14.53 -15.42
CA LEU A 183 -13.27 -13.88 -14.40
C LEU A 183 -14.16 -12.77 -15.00
N PHE A 184 -13.60 -11.87 -15.80
CA PHE A 184 -14.39 -10.84 -16.49
C PHE A 184 -15.46 -11.44 -17.41
N SER A 185 -15.15 -12.55 -18.08
CA SER A 185 -16.08 -13.26 -18.94
C SER A 185 -17.23 -13.88 -18.13
N LYS A 186 -16.93 -14.49 -16.97
CA LYS A 186 -17.91 -15.05 -16.04
C LYS A 186 -18.91 -14.00 -15.53
N TYR A 187 -18.43 -12.79 -15.22
CA TYR A 187 -19.28 -11.70 -14.69
C TYR A 187 -19.78 -10.74 -15.78
N ARG A 188 -19.59 -11.06 -17.06
CA ARG A 188 -20.15 -10.27 -18.16
C ARG A 188 -21.68 -10.20 -18.01
N PRO A 189 -22.33 -9.06 -18.33
CA PRO A 189 -23.78 -8.97 -18.25
C PRO A 189 -24.48 -10.05 -19.08
N THR A 190 -25.24 -10.91 -18.41
CA THR A 190 -26.04 -12.00 -19.01
C THR A 190 -27.48 -11.91 -18.50
N ARG A 191 -28.34 -12.88 -18.86
CA ARG A 191 -29.69 -12.98 -18.30
C ARG A 191 -29.66 -13.13 -16.77
N ASP A 192 -28.65 -13.83 -16.25
CA ASP A 192 -28.51 -14.17 -14.82
C ASP A 192 -27.70 -13.12 -14.05
N VAL A 193 -26.68 -12.52 -14.68
CA VAL A 193 -25.87 -11.44 -14.08
C VAL A 193 -26.31 -10.09 -14.63
N LYS A 194 -27.18 -9.39 -13.89
CA LYS A 194 -27.67 -8.05 -14.26
C LYS A 194 -26.92 -6.96 -13.51
N TRP A 195 -26.03 -6.28 -14.23
CA TRP A 195 -25.44 -5.00 -13.82
C TRP A 195 -26.41 -3.88 -14.16
N SER A 196 -26.85 -3.10 -13.18
CA SER A 196 -27.81 -2.04 -13.44
C SER A 196 -27.09 -0.75 -13.80
N ILE A 197 -27.53 -0.09 -14.88
CA ILE A 197 -27.03 1.24 -15.28
C ILE A 197 -27.23 2.30 -14.19
N HIS A 198 -28.11 2.03 -13.23
CA HIS A 198 -28.43 2.93 -12.12
C HIS A 198 -27.61 2.63 -10.87
N ASP A 199 -26.72 1.63 -10.89
CA ASP A 199 -25.86 1.27 -9.76
C ASP A 199 -24.81 2.36 -9.51
N LYS A 200 -24.45 3.11 -10.56
CA LYS A 200 -23.61 4.29 -10.48
C LYS A 200 -24.30 5.41 -9.70
N VAL A 201 -23.57 5.98 -8.74
CA VAL A 201 -23.89 7.21 -8.02
C VAL A 201 -22.89 8.31 -8.37
N GLY A 202 -23.17 9.54 -7.94
CA GLY A 202 -22.19 10.62 -8.01
C GLY A 202 -20.93 10.29 -7.20
N ASP A 203 -19.86 11.06 -7.42
CA ASP A 203 -18.63 10.91 -6.64
C ASP A 203 -18.92 11.06 -5.14
N GLN A 204 -18.59 10.03 -4.36
CA GLN A 204 -18.83 10.00 -2.92
C GLN A 204 -17.63 10.54 -2.11
N LEU A 205 -16.58 11.00 -2.78
CA LEU A 205 -15.42 11.62 -2.13
C LEU A 205 -15.77 13.02 -1.63
N SER A 206 -15.25 13.41 -0.46
CA SER A 206 -15.44 14.75 0.08
C SER A 206 -14.87 15.79 -0.87
N GLN A 207 -15.57 16.91 -1.06
CA GLN A 207 -15.07 18.05 -1.85
C GLN A 207 -13.77 18.64 -1.30
N GLN A 208 -13.46 18.38 -0.03
CA GLN A 208 -12.23 18.83 0.63
C GLN A 208 -11.06 17.86 0.45
N TYR A 209 -11.26 16.72 -0.21
CA TYR A 209 -10.20 15.77 -0.48
C TYR A 209 -9.29 16.31 -1.59
N ASP A 210 -8.02 16.53 -1.25
CA ASP A 210 -6.96 16.83 -2.21
C ASP A 210 -5.82 15.81 -2.05
N PRO A 211 -5.59 14.92 -3.03
CA PRO A 211 -4.52 13.94 -2.95
C PRO A 211 -3.13 14.60 -2.96
N ARG A 212 -2.98 15.78 -3.58
CA ARG A 212 -1.68 16.47 -3.66
C ARG A 212 -1.23 16.96 -2.30
N LEU A 213 -2.12 17.57 -1.54
CA LEU A 213 -1.84 18.02 -0.17
C LEU A 213 -1.43 16.84 0.73
N ARG A 214 -2.00 15.66 0.49
CA ARG A 214 -1.63 14.44 1.23
C ARG A 214 -0.25 13.93 0.85
N VAL A 215 0.09 13.91 -0.43
CA VAL A 215 1.45 13.55 -0.88
C VAL A 215 2.50 14.52 -0.32
N ILE A 216 2.20 15.82 -0.27
CA ILE A 216 3.08 16.83 0.32
C ILE A 216 3.27 16.58 1.82
N ALA A 217 2.17 16.38 2.55
CA ALA A 217 2.22 16.10 3.99
C ALA A 217 2.98 14.79 4.32
N ALA A 218 2.79 13.76 3.48
CA ALA A 218 3.53 12.52 3.57
C ALA A 218 5.04 12.71 3.39
N LYS A 219 5.46 13.50 2.38
CA LYS A 219 6.87 13.81 2.15
C LYS A 219 7.49 14.56 3.32
N SER A 220 6.79 15.55 3.88
CA SER A 220 7.31 16.31 5.02
C SER A 220 7.42 15.47 6.30
N GLN A 221 6.51 14.51 6.51
CA GLN A 221 6.62 13.56 7.63
C GLN A 221 7.83 12.64 7.49
N ILE A 222 8.12 12.15 6.27
CA ILE A 222 9.32 11.35 6.01
C ILE A 222 10.60 12.16 6.29
N GLU A 223 10.66 13.41 5.81
CA GLU A 223 11.81 14.28 6.01
C GLU A 223 12.06 14.54 7.50
N THR A 224 10.99 14.80 8.26
CA THR A 224 11.06 14.99 9.71
C THR A 224 11.56 13.74 10.44
N ALA A 225 11.09 12.55 10.04
CA ALA A 225 11.50 11.28 10.64
C ALA A 225 12.99 10.96 10.37
N LEU A 226 13.48 11.25 9.16
CA LEU A 226 14.90 11.08 8.80
C LEU A 226 15.81 12.02 9.60
N ILE A 227 15.41 13.29 9.76
CA ILE A 227 16.16 14.27 10.57
C ILE A 227 16.22 13.82 12.03
N GLN A 228 15.10 13.38 12.61
CA GLN A 228 15.06 12.90 13.98
C GLN A 228 15.94 11.66 14.20
N ALA A 229 15.90 10.69 13.28
CA ALA A 229 16.77 9.50 13.33
C ALA A 229 18.26 9.85 13.21
N SER A 230 18.62 10.88 12.43
CA SER A 230 20.00 11.37 12.34
C SER A 230 20.48 12.06 13.62
N ILE A 231 19.58 12.72 14.36
CA ILE A 231 19.92 13.39 15.63
C ILE A 231 20.09 12.34 16.73
N ASP A 232 19.19 11.35 16.81
CA ASP A 232 19.22 10.31 17.84
C ASP A 232 20.32 9.26 17.60
N GLY A 233 20.80 9.10 16.35
CA GLY A 233 21.95 8.27 16.00
C GLY A 233 23.32 8.88 16.37
N SER A 234 23.37 10.16 16.79
CA SER A 234 24.60 10.82 17.24
C SER A 234 24.80 10.71 18.76
N GLY A 235 24.47 9.54 19.33
CA GLY A 235 24.72 9.19 20.72
C GLY A 235 26.09 8.53 20.93
N SER A 236 27.10 9.32 21.29
CA SER A 236 28.22 8.93 22.15
C SER A 236 29.11 7.74 21.72
N SER A 237 30.03 7.97 20.77
CA SER A 237 31.36 7.34 20.83
C SER A 237 32.31 8.24 21.62
N LYS A 238 32.17 8.27 22.96
CA LYS A 238 33.22 8.79 23.84
C LYS A 238 34.37 7.77 23.81
N LYS A 239 35.41 8.07 23.03
CA LYS A 239 36.70 7.38 23.11
C LYS A 239 37.15 7.38 24.59
N PRO A 240 37.59 6.25 25.16
CA PRO A 240 38.18 6.23 26.49
C PRO A 240 39.45 7.10 26.46
N ARG A 241 39.43 8.18 27.23
CA ARG A 241 40.58 9.04 27.48
C ARG A 241 41.47 8.31 28.49
N LEU A 242 42.66 7.93 28.05
CA LEU A 242 43.72 7.43 28.93
C LEU A 242 44.24 8.61 29.77
N ASP A 243 44.09 8.50 31.09
CA ASP A 243 44.78 9.35 32.06
C ASP A 243 46.22 8.89 32.27
N PRO A 244 47.19 9.81 32.41
CA PRO A 244 48.40 9.58 33.16
C PRO A 244 48.30 10.16 34.58
N GLN A 245 48.85 9.41 35.54
CA GLN A 245 48.80 9.62 36.98
C GLN A 245 49.56 10.86 37.53
N ALA A 246 49.20 11.13 38.80
CA ALA A 246 50.01 11.67 39.91
C ALA A 246 50.06 13.20 40.05
N SER A 247 49.99 13.83 41.23
CA SER A 247 49.75 13.42 42.62
C SER A 247 49.85 14.68 43.53
N VAL A 248 49.19 14.65 44.69
CA VAL A 248 49.48 15.33 45.99
C VAL A 248 49.09 16.81 46.25
N HIS A 249 48.56 16.98 47.48
CA HIS A 249 48.44 18.16 48.39
C HIS A 249 47.33 19.19 48.07
N SER A 250 46.60 19.81 49.00
CA SER A 250 46.41 19.71 50.46
C SER A 250 45.23 20.64 50.82
N ASP A 251 44.54 20.32 51.92
CA ASP A 251 43.93 21.21 52.94
C ASP A 251 42.80 22.24 52.70
N GLN A 252 41.88 22.18 53.68
CA GLN A 252 41.14 23.23 54.40
C GLN A 252 39.88 23.92 53.84
N ALA A 253 38.76 23.52 54.47
CA ALA A 253 37.65 24.28 55.05
C ALA A 253 37.59 25.83 54.90
N VAL A 254 36.37 26.35 54.71
CA VAL A 254 35.58 27.14 55.70
C VAL A 254 34.35 27.80 55.02
N ALA A 255 33.31 27.99 55.84
CA ALA A 255 31.98 28.54 55.64
C ALA A 255 31.82 29.89 54.90
N GLY A 256 30.58 30.19 54.49
CA GLY A 256 30.06 31.57 54.53
C GLY A 256 29.01 31.98 53.50
N ALA A 257 27.77 32.16 53.99
CA ALA A 257 26.79 33.23 53.68
C ALA A 257 26.25 33.47 52.24
N GLY A 258 24.91 33.62 52.14
CA GLY A 258 24.19 34.21 50.99
C GLY A 258 24.34 35.75 50.92
N PRO A 259 23.37 36.55 50.40
CA PRO A 259 22.09 36.26 49.74
C PRO A 259 21.83 37.09 48.44
N SER A 260 20.59 36.99 47.93
CA SER A 260 19.82 38.04 47.21
C SER A 260 20.14 38.35 45.72
N GLY A 261 19.07 38.44 44.91
CA GLY A 261 19.15 38.91 43.53
C GLY A 261 17.89 38.67 42.71
N SER A 262 16.90 39.54 42.89
CA SER A 262 15.61 39.65 42.19
C SER A 262 15.69 40.13 40.73
N SER A 263 14.81 39.60 39.85
CA SER A 263 14.07 40.33 38.78
C SER A 263 13.22 39.30 37.99
N ALA A 264 11.88 39.32 38.00
CA ALA A 264 10.99 40.16 37.18
C ALA A 264 11.30 40.03 35.66
N ARG A 265 10.38 39.80 34.72
CA ARG A 265 8.98 40.21 34.58
C ARG A 265 8.39 39.66 33.25
N ALA A 266 7.05 39.63 33.17
CA ALA A 266 6.18 39.78 31.98
C ALA A 266 6.13 38.63 30.95
N SER A 267 5.04 37.86 30.79
CA SER A 267 3.67 38.17 30.34
C SER A 267 3.49 38.23 28.81
N HIS A 268 2.76 37.26 28.24
CA HIS A 268 1.91 37.31 27.04
C HIS A 268 1.23 35.94 26.96
N GLY A 269 -0.05 35.72 26.66
CA GLY A 269 -1.16 36.55 26.23
C GLY A 269 -2.21 35.56 25.73
N ALA A 270 -3.39 35.54 26.34
CA ALA A 270 -4.50 34.66 25.98
C ALA A 270 -5.24 35.18 24.74
N LEU A 271 -5.62 34.29 23.82
CA LEU A 271 -6.55 34.62 22.73
C LEU A 271 -7.74 33.65 22.72
N ARG A 272 -8.91 34.24 22.98
CA ARG A 272 -10.25 33.66 22.92
C ARG A 272 -10.77 33.67 21.47
N GLY A 273 -11.41 32.56 21.09
CA GLY A 273 -12.81 32.50 20.66
C GLY A 273 -13.23 33.16 19.34
N ARG A 274 -13.81 32.37 18.43
CA ARG A 274 -14.77 32.86 17.44
C ARG A 274 -15.82 31.79 17.08
N LYS A 275 -17.05 32.00 17.56
CA LYS A 275 -18.29 31.32 17.12
C LYS A 275 -18.80 31.99 15.85
N GLY A 276 -19.25 31.20 14.88
CA GLY A 276 -19.93 31.67 13.68
C GLY A 276 -21.04 30.70 13.27
N THR A 277 -22.26 30.97 13.72
CA THR A 277 -23.50 30.33 13.26
C THR A 277 -24.04 31.08 12.04
N ARG A 278 -24.42 30.37 10.97
CA ARG A 278 -25.38 30.88 9.99
C ARG A 278 -26.00 29.72 9.19
N SER A 279 -27.33 29.65 9.23
CA SER A 279 -28.18 28.84 8.37
C SER A 279 -29.24 29.78 7.80
N PRO A 280 -29.67 29.59 6.54
CA PRO A 280 -31.07 29.86 6.26
C PRO A 280 -31.78 28.77 5.46
N ARG A 281 -33.03 28.59 5.89
CA ARG A 281 -34.16 27.89 5.29
C ARG A 281 -34.41 28.28 3.83
N GLY A 282 -34.68 27.29 2.98
CA GLY A 282 -35.41 27.45 1.72
C GLY A 282 -36.63 26.53 1.71
N LYS A 283 -37.83 27.10 1.83
CA LYS A 283 -39.12 26.41 1.63
C LYS A 283 -39.54 26.62 0.18
N GLY A 284 -39.90 25.55 -0.52
CA GLY A 284 -40.55 25.64 -1.82
C GLY A 284 -41.14 24.31 -2.24
N LYS A 285 -42.47 24.22 -2.22
CA LYS A 285 -43.28 23.36 -3.11
C LYS A 285 -44.77 23.52 -2.78
N ALA A 286 -45.52 24.05 -3.74
CA ALA A 286 -46.92 23.75 -3.95
C ALA A 286 -47.19 23.85 -5.46
N ARG A 287 -47.58 22.75 -6.09
CA ARG A 287 -48.14 22.75 -7.44
C ARG A 287 -49.30 21.78 -7.46
N ALA A 288 -50.50 22.31 -7.67
CA ALA A 288 -51.76 21.60 -7.75
C ALA A 288 -51.88 20.85 -9.08
N HIS A 289 -52.37 19.61 -9.03
CA HIS A 289 -52.83 18.86 -10.19
C HIS A 289 -54.27 19.30 -10.52
N LYS A 290 -54.49 19.63 -11.79
CA LYS A 290 -55.82 19.86 -12.38
C LYS A 290 -56.25 18.55 -13.03
N THR A 291 -57.38 18.02 -12.59
CA THR A 291 -58.16 16.95 -13.24
C THR A 291 -59.03 17.57 -14.33
N THR A 292 -59.10 16.92 -15.48
CA THR A 292 -60.17 17.13 -16.47
C THR A 292 -60.63 15.77 -16.96
N SER A 293 -61.94 15.57 -16.82
CA SER A 293 -62.78 14.55 -17.46
C SER A 293 -62.71 14.59 -18.98
#